data_AF-A0A4Q3VNN8-F1
#
_entry.id   AF-A0A4Q3VNN8-F1
#
_cell.length_a   1.000
_cell.length_b   1.000
_cell.length_c   1.000
_cell.angle_alpha   90.00
_cell.angle_beta   90.00
_cell.angle_gamma   90.00
#
_symmetry.space_group_name_H-M   'P 1'
#
loop_
_entity.id
_entity.type
_entity.pdbx_description
1 polymer ?
#
loop_
_entity_poly.entity_id
_entity_poly.type
_entity_poly.pdbx_seq_one_letter_code
_entity_poly.pdbx_strand_id
1 'polypeptide(L)'
;SNPQWITIKSVKGNPVIIYANKPLPEETGEDDKAQQALDEYLEKNNLRPTVTIHRGHSYFANSTIAYMAPSSRIVFMGSCGGFHLIDSILHKSEDAHIIASKQIGKTAINKPFFQLLTEKLRNGNSIDWIPFWKEFKSKASVEGFEDYIPPYKNLGAIFIKAYKKSMGDEETDG
;
A
#
# COMPACT_ATOMS: atom_id res chain seq x y z
N SER A 1 14.67 -0.53 -21.07
CA SER A 1 13.39 -0.06 -20.51
C SER A 1 12.43 -1.24 -20.54
N ASN A 2 11.82 -1.62 -19.41
CA ASN A 2 10.84 -2.71 -19.39
C ASN A 2 9.49 -2.20 -19.95
N PRO A 3 8.79 -2.95 -20.82
CA PRO A 3 7.54 -2.48 -21.44
C PRO A 3 6.35 -2.41 -20.47
N GLN A 4 6.36 -3.19 -19.39
CA GLN A 4 5.23 -3.43 -18.48
C GLN A 4 5.29 -2.58 -17.19
N TRP A 5 6.48 -2.29 -16.68
CA TRP A 5 6.64 -1.46 -15.48
C TRP A 5 7.83 -0.49 -15.58
N ILE A 6 7.85 0.46 -14.67
CA ILE A 6 8.94 1.40 -14.45
C ILE A 6 9.63 1.04 -13.13
N THR A 7 10.95 1.05 -13.13
CA THR A 7 11.77 0.91 -11.91
C THR A 7 12.42 2.24 -11.60
N ILE A 8 12.15 2.78 -10.42
CA ILE A 8 12.75 4.02 -9.91
C ILE A 8 13.65 3.63 -8.76
N LYS A 9 14.91 4.07 -8.79
CA LYS A 9 15.90 3.79 -7.73
C LYS A 9 16.37 5.09 -7.12
N SER A 10 16.52 5.13 -5.80
CA SER A 10 17.17 6.25 -5.14
C SER A 10 18.63 6.35 -5.58
N VAL A 11 19.09 7.58 -5.80
CA VAL A 11 20.50 7.89 -6.15
C VAL A 11 21.30 8.42 -4.96
N LYS A 12 20.60 8.77 -3.86
CA LYS A 12 21.17 9.34 -2.64
C LYS A 12 20.39 8.87 -1.41
N GLY A 13 21.09 8.70 -0.29
CA GLY A 13 20.52 8.19 0.96
C GLY A 13 20.36 6.67 0.95
N ASN A 14 19.44 6.16 1.74
CA ASN A 14 19.16 4.73 1.80
C ASN A 14 18.60 4.21 0.46
N PRO A 15 18.97 2.99 0.05
CA PRO A 15 18.41 2.37 -1.14
C PRO A 15 16.89 2.20 -1.03
N VAL A 16 16.17 2.86 -1.93
CA VAL A 16 14.72 2.72 -2.11
C VAL A 16 14.49 2.38 -3.57
N ILE A 17 13.77 1.29 -3.83
CA ILE A 17 13.43 0.84 -5.17
C ILE A 17 11.91 0.82 -5.27
N ILE A 18 11.37 1.45 -6.31
CA ILE A 18 9.93 1.52 -6.56
C ILE A 18 9.67 0.86 -7.90
N TYR A 19 8.82 -0.16 -7.89
CA TYR A 19 8.26 -0.76 -9.09
C TYR A 19 6.86 -0.17 -9.28
N ALA A 20 6.61 0.39 -10.47
CA ALA A 20 5.35 1.03 -10.79
C ALA A 20 4.82 0.53 -12.12
N ASN A 21 3.61 -0.02 -12.11
CA ASN A 21 2.90 -0.45 -13.32
C ASN A 21 2.76 0.71 -14.30
N LYS A 22 2.93 0.42 -15.58
CA LYS A 22 2.60 1.36 -16.65
C LYS A 22 1.09 1.34 -16.92
N PRO A 23 0.50 2.44 -17.40
CA PRO A 23 -0.90 2.49 -17.79
C PRO A 23 -1.07 1.75 -19.12
N LEU A 24 -1.25 0.45 -19.07
CA LEU A 24 -1.53 -0.40 -20.23
C LEU A 24 -3.05 -0.56 -20.43
N PRO A 25 -3.51 -0.94 -21.63
CA PRO A 25 -4.94 -1.07 -21.91
C PRO A 25 -5.61 -2.14 -21.04
N GLU A 26 -6.74 -1.78 -20.43
CA GLU A 26 -7.59 -2.66 -19.63
C GLU A 26 -8.43 -3.58 -20.53
N GLU A 27 -8.88 -3.06 -21.68
CA GLU A 27 -9.79 -3.76 -22.59
C GLU A 27 -9.16 -5.03 -23.20
N THR A 28 -7.83 -5.06 -23.29
CA THR A 28 -7.05 -6.21 -23.78
C THR A 28 -6.42 -7.03 -22.64
N GLY A 29 -6.63 -6.63 -21.38
CA GLY A 29 -6.07 -7.22 -20.17
C GLY A 29 -4.55 -7.12 -20.08
N GLU A 30 -3.94 -6.14 -20.74
CA GLU A 30 -2.48 -5.94 -20.75
C GLU A 30 -1.95 -5.41 -19.42
N ASP A 31 -2.76 -4.64 -18.71
CA ASP A 31 -2.49 -4.13 -17.36
C ASP A 31 -2.42 -5.25 -16.32
N ASP A 32 -3.33 -6.22 -16.37
CA ASP A 32 -3.34 -7.39 -15.49
C ASP A 32 -2.15 -8.32 -15.77
N LYS A 33 -1.89 -8.61 -17.05
CA LYS A 33 -0.69 -9.36 -17.47
C LYS A 33 0.61 -8.69 -17.03
N ALA A 34 0.65 -7.35 -17.05
CA ALA A 34 1.81 -6.60 -16.58
C ALA A 34 2.00 -6.67 -15.06
N GLN A 35 0.91 -6.74 -14.29
CA GLN A 35 0.97 -6.97 -12.84
C GLN A 35 1.50 -8.38 -12.53
N GLN A 36 0.96 -9.41 -13.19
CA GLN A 36 1.44 -10.78 -13.03
C GLN A 36 2.93 -10.91 -13.38
N ALA A 37 3.35 -10.32 -14.51
CA ALA A 37 4.75 -10.33 -14.91
C ALA A 37 5.67 -9.58 -13.93
N LEU A 38 5.18 -8.53 -13.28
CA LEU A 38 5.94 -7.86 -12.22
C LEU A 38 6.06 -8.74 -10.98
N ASP A 39 5.00 -9.42 -10.56
CA ASP A 39 5.03 -10.33 -9.41
C ASP A 39 6.00 -11.50 -9.65
N GLU A 40 5.91 -12.16 -10.81
CA GLU A 40 6.85 -13.21 -11.21
C GLU A 40 8.30 -12.72 -11.21
N TYR A 41 8.53 -11.48 -11.69
CA TYR A 41 9.85 -10.87 -11.64
C TYR A 41 10.33 -10.65 -10.20
N LEU A 42 9.47 -10.15 -9.31
CA LEU A 42 9.83 -9.92 -7.91
C LEU A 42 10.17 -11.25 -7.21
N GLU A 43 9.36 -12.28 -7.39
CA GLU A 43 9.59 -13.62 -6.83
C GLU A 43 10.89 -14.24 -7.34
N LYS A 44 11.08 -14.26 -8.67
CA LYS A 44 12.28 -14.84 -9.30
C LYS A 44 13.58 -14.19 -8.84
N ASN A 45 13.53 -12.90 -8.48
CA ASN A 45 14.68 -12.15 -8.00
C ASN A 45 14.76 -12.08 -6.45
N ASN A 46 13.89 -12.82 -5.74
CA ASN A 46 13.77 -12.80 -4.28
C ASN A 46 13.63 -11.38 -3.72
N LEU A 47 12.90 -10.53 -4.43
CA LEU A 47 12.58 -9.18 -4.03
C LEU A 47 11.28 -9.22 -3.26
N ARG A 48 11.31 -8.69 -2.03
CA ARG A 48 10.16 -8.70 -1.11
C ARG A 48 9.70 -7.27 -0.85
N PRO A 49 8.77 -6.72 -1.66
CA PRO A 49 8.22 -5.39 -1.41
C PRO A 49 7.66 -5.29 0.01
N THR A 50 7.99 -4.19 0.69
CA THR A 50 7.52 -3.91 2.05
C THR A 50 6.44 -2.82 2.08
N VAL A 51 6.16 -2.20 0.94
CA VAL A 51 5.16 -1.15 0.79
C VAL A 51 4.33 -1.44 -0.45
N THR A 52 3.01 -1.44 -0.29
CA THR A 52 2.03 -1.55 -1.37
C THR A 52 1.20 -0.28 -1.43
N ILE A 53 1.03 0.27 -2.63
CA ILE A 53 0.29 1.52 -2.86
C ILE A 53 -0.70 1.31 -4.00
N HIS A 54 -1.98 1.37 -3.67
CA HIS A 54 -3.04 1.39 -4.65
C HIS A 54 -3.31 2.85 -5.08
N ARG A 55 -3.09 3.15 -6.37
CA ARG A 55 -3.28 4.48 -6.98
C ARG A 55 -4.38 4.52 -8.04
N GLY A 56 -5.13 3.43 -8.21
CA GLY A 56 -6.14 3.26 -9.25
C GLY A 56 -7.55 3.58 -8.78
N HIS A 57 -8.51 3.24 -9.64
CA HIS A 57 -9.92 3.23 -9.28
C HIS A 57 -10.25 2.07 -8.34
N SER A 58 -11.30 2.24 -7.54
CA SER A 58 -11.69 1.28 -6.49
C SER A 58 -11.99 -0.13 -7.01
N TYR A 59 -12.42 -0.28 -8.27
CA TYR A 59 -12.69 -1.59 -8.85
C TYR A 59 -11.43 -2.44 -9.07
N PHE A 60 -10.24 -1.83 -9.17
CA PHE A 60 -8.95 -2.54 -9.21
C PHE A 60 -8.37 -2.88 -7.84
N ALA A 61 -9.02 -2.43 -6.76
CA ALA A 61 -8.47 -2.57 -5.42
C ALA A 61 -8.35 -4.03 -4.99
N ASN A 62 -9.31 -4.88 -5.37
CA ASN A 62 -9.24 -6.33 -5.12
C ASN A 62 -8.08 -6.98 -5.87
N SER A 63 -7.87 -6.64 -7.15
CA SER A 63 -6.72 -7.13 -7.91
C SER A 63 -5.40 -6.69 -7.28
N THR A 64 -5.33 -5.44 -6.79
CA THR A 64 -4.14 -4.97 -6.07
C THR A 64 -3.88 -5.78 -4.80
N ILE A 65 -4.91 -6.21 -4.08
CA ILE A 65 -4.76 -7.04 -2.88
C ILE A 65 -4.34 -8.47 -3.26
N ALA A 66 -4.85 -9.01 -4.37
CA ALA A 66 -4.47 -10.34 -4.86
C ALA A 66 -2.96 -10.41 -5.17
N TYR A 67 -2.44 -9.39 -5.85
CA TYR A 67 -1.03 -9.23 -6.25
C TYR A 67 -0.14 -8.59 -5.16
N MET A 68 -0.73 -8.14 -4.05
CA MET A 68 0.05 -7.56 -2.95
C MET A 68 1.02 -8.59 -2.37
N ALA A 69 2.29 -8.21 -2.21
CA ALA A 69 3.27 -9.06 -1.54
C ALA A 69 2.88 -9.31 -0.07
N PRO A 70 2.89 -10.57 0.43
CA PRO A 70 2.64 -10.86 1.85
C PRO A 70 3.62 -10.17 2.81
N SER A 71 4.80 -9.78 2.31
CA SER A 71 5.78 -8.99 3.05
C SER A 71 5.43 -7.51 3.24
N SER A 72 4.30 -7.04 2.68
CA SER A 72 3.88 -5.65 2.77
C SER A 72 3.61 -5.23 4.22
N ARG A 73 4.46 -4.35 4.76
CA ARG A 73 4.32 -3.77 6.10
C ARG A 73 3.52 -2.47 6.08
N ILE A 74 3.49 -1.75 4.97
CA ILE A 74 2.67 -0.55 4.78
C ILE A 74 1.78 -0.76 3.57
N VAL A 75 0.48 -0.52 3.73
CA VAL A 75 -0.50 -0.63 2.64
C VAL A 75 -1.29 0.67 2.57
N PHE A 76 -1.18 1.37 1.45
CA PHE A 76 -1.91 2.61 1.19
C PHE A 76 -3.00 2.37 0.14
N MET A 77 -4.25 2.39 0.59
CA MET A 77 -5.45 2.29 -0.25
C MET A 77 -6.01 3.67 -0.53
N GLY A 78 -5.44 4.33 -1.55
CA GLY A 78 -5.79 5.69 -1.95
C GLY A 78 -7.00 5.80 -2.88
N SER A 79 -7.67 4.70 -3.19
CA SER A 79 -8.92 4.66 -3.96
C SER A 79 -10.13 4.90 -3.07
N CYS A 80 -11.29 5.11 -3.70
CA CYS A 80 -12.55 5.22 -3.00
C CYS A 80 -12.89 3.95 -2.19
N GLY A 81 -13.41 4.11 -0.96
CA GLY A 81 -13.89 2.99 -0.14
C GLY A 81 -12.83 1.99 0.31
N GLY A 82 -11.54 2.34 0.27
CA GLY A 82 -10.45 1.44 0.67
C GLY A 82 -10.59 0.88 2.11
N PHE A 83 -11.35 1.56 2.97
CA PHE A 83 -11.66 1.08 4.33
C PHE A 83 -12.37 -0.29 4.35
N HIS A 84 -13.20 -0.60 3.36
CA HIS A 84 -13.92 -1.87 3.31
C HIS A 84 -13.02 -3.09 3.02
N LEU A 85 -11.76 -2.84 2.63
CA LEU A 85 -10.81 -3.87 2.22
C LEU A 85 -9.81 -4.25 3.31
N ILE A 86 -9.95 -3.70 4.52
CA ILE A 86 -9.02 -3.94 5.63
C ILE A 86 -8.88 -5.43 5.92
N ASP A 87 -10.00 -6.15 5.99
CA ASP A 87 -10.00 -7.57 6.30
C ASP A 87 -9.23 -8.39 5.25
N SER A 88 -9.49 -8.16 3.96
CA SER A 88 -8.76 -8.79 2.86
C SER A 88 -7.27 -8.47 2.87
N ILE A 89 -6.90 -7.24 3.22
CA ILE A 89 -5.49 -6.84 3.36
C ILE A 89 -4.82 -7.59 4.51
N LEU A 90 -5.49 -7.72 5.66
CA LEU A 90 -4.96 -8.41 6.83
C LEU A 90 -4.91 -9.94 6.67
N HIS A 91 -5.73 -10.52 5.80
CA HIS A 91 -5.59 -11.92 5.39
C HIS A 91 -4.31 -12.15 4.58
N LYS A 92 -3.90 -11.18 3.75
CA LYS A 92 -2.69 -11.29 2.92
C LYS A 92 -1.42 -10.86 3.68
N SER A 93 -1.52 -9.86 4.55
CA SER A 93 -0.44 -9.38 5.41
C SER A 93 -0.98 -8.95 6.77
N GLU A 94 -0.90 -9.83 7.76
CA GLU A 94 -1.44 -9.62 9.10
C GLU A 94 -0.82 -8.42 9.81
N ASP A 95 0.47 -8.17 9.57
CA ASP A 95 1.22 -7.08 10.19
C ASP A 95 1.10 -5.75 9.43
N ALA A 96 0.30 -5.67 8.37
CA ALA A 96 0.18 -4.46 7.57
C ALA A 96 -0.30 -3.26 8.41
N HIS A 97 0.39 -2.13 8.28
CA HIS A 97 -0.07 -0.81 8.67
C HIS A 97 -0.89 -0.23 7.52
N ILE A 98 -2.20 -0.14 7.70
CA ILE A 98 -3.14 0.20 6.63
C ILE A 98 -3.56 1.66 6.74
N ILE A 99 -3.36 2.40 5.66
CA ILE A 99 -3.91 3.73 5.42
C ILE A 99 -4.97 3.59 4.34
N ALA A 100 -6.19 4.03 4.60
CA ALA A 100 -7.28 3.87 3.65
C ALA A 100 -8.21 5.07 3.65
N SER A 101 -8.78 5.40 2.49
CA SER A 101 -9.87 6.38 2.40
C SER A 101 -11.21 5.73 2.74
N LYS A 102 -12.10 6.48 3.41
CA LYS A 102 -13.49 6.09 3.66
C LYS A 102 -14.37 6.29 2.42
N GLN A 103 -14.21 7.44 1.76
CA GLN A 103 -15.08 7.89 0.68
C GLN A 103 -14.29 8.06 -0.60
N ILE A 104 -13.73 9.25 -0.85
CA ILE A 104 -13.14 9.59 -2.15
C ILE A 104 -11.62 9.63 -2.07
N GLY A 105 -10.98 8.83 -2.93
CA GLY A 105 -9.56 8.93 -3.22
C GLY A 105 -9.22 10.24 -3.93
N LYS A 106 -8.22 11.00 -3.49
CA LYS A 106 -7.84 12.28 -4.12
C LYS A 106 -6.35 12.29 -4.42
N THR A 107 -5.98 12.54 -5.68
CA THR A 107 -4.58 12.68 -6.10
C THR A 107 -3.84 13.75 -5.29
N ALA A 108 -4.52 14.84 -4.93
CA ALA A 108 -3.99 15.92 -4.09
C ALA A 108 -3.63 15.47 -2.66
N ILE A 109 -4.11 14.31 -2.21
CA ILE A 109 -3.79 13.69 -0.92
C ILE A 109 -2.81 12.52 -1.12
N ASN A 110 -3.05 11.66 -2.13
CA ASN A 110 -2.22 10.49 -2.43
C ASN A 110 -0.78 10.87 -2.80
N LYS A 111 -0.60 11.94 -3.60
CA LYS A 111 0.73 12.37 -4.05
C LYS A 111 1.59 12.88 -2.88
N PRO A 112 1.13 13.78 -2.00
CA PRO A 112 1.90 14.16 -0.81
C PRO A 112 2.23 13.00 0.12
N PHE A 113 1.32 12.03 0.29
CA PHE A 113 1.61 10.83 1.09
C PHE A 113 2.81 10.06 0.52
N PHE A 114 2.77 9.76 -0.78
CA PHE A 114 3.83 9.02 -1.46
C PHE A 114 5.18 9.75 -1.40
N GLN A 115 5.17 11.05 -1.64
CA GLN A 115 6.37 11.89 -1.57
C GLN A 115 6.95 11.91 -0.14
N LEU A 116 6.10 12.07 0.87
CA LEU A 116 6.54 12.06 2.26
C LEU A 116 7.12 10.71 2.67
N LEU A 117 6.41 9.61 2.37
CA LEU A 117 6.85 8.26 2.69
C LEU A 117 8.20 7.93 2.04
N THR A 118 8.32 8.18 0.74
CA THR A 118 9.56 7.88 0.00
C THR A 118 10.73 8.71 0.52
N GLU A 119 10.54 9.99 0.86
CA GLU A 119 11.59 10.81 1.46
C GLU A 119 12.01 10.34 2.86
N LYS A 120 11.05 9.96 3.73
CA LYS A 120 11.37 9.40 5.06
C LYS A 120 12.19 8.11 4.94
N LEU A 121 11.77 7.20 4.04
CA LEU A 121 12.49 5.95 3.78
C LEU A 121 13.88 6.20 3.21
N ARG A 122 14.02 7.12 2.26
CA ARG A 122 15.29 7.50 1.64
C ARG A 122 16.26 8.14 2.65
N ASN A 123 15.75 8.87 3.63
CA ASN A 123 16.55 9.45 4.72
C ASN A 123 16.81 8.45 5.87
N GLY A 124 16.34 7.22 5.77
CA GLY A 124 16.53 6.19 6.80
C GLY A 124 15.74 6.40 8.08
N ASN A 125 14.69 7.23 8.04
CA ASN A 125 13.83 7.42 9.19
C ASN A 125 12.90 6.20 9.39
N SER A 126 12.69 5.82 10.65
CA SER A 126 11.56 4.98 11.02
C SER A 126 10.24 5.74 10.81
N ILE A 127 9.15 5.01 10.57
CA ILE A 127 7.81 5.60 10.45
C ILE A 127 7.12 5.55 11.81
N ASP A 128 7.07 6.69 12.48
CA ASP A 128 6.14 6.93 13.59
C ASP A 128 4.90 7.64 13.04
N TRP A 129 3.74 6.97 13.14
CA TRP A 129 2.52 7.41 12.46
C TRP A 129 1.96 8.72 12.99
N ILE A 130 2.10 9.03 14.28
CA ILE A 130 1.55 10.26 14.86
C ILE A 130 2.24 11.51 14.28
N PRO A 131 3.58 11.67 14.36
CA PRO A 131 4.28 12.79 13.73
C PRO A 131 4.20 12.72 12.20
N PHE A 132 4.24 11.54 11.60
CA PHE A 132 4.06 11.38 10.15
C PHE A 132 2.71 11.96 9.70
N TRP A 133 1.63 11.64 10.39
CA TRP A 133 0.29 12.11 10.03
C TRP A 133 0.13 13.62 10.18
N LYS A 134 0.76 14.20 11.22
CA LYS A 134 0.78 15.65 11.42
C LYS A 134 1.48 16.36 10.26
N GLU A 135 2.64 15.86 9.84
CA GLU A 135 3.36 16.39 8.68
C GLU A 135 2.58 16.17 7.39
N PHE A 136 2.00 14.99 7.21
CA PHE A 136 1.17 14.66 6.05
C PHE A 136 -0.02 15.61 5.91
N LYS A 137 -0.76 15.88 6.99
CA LYS A 137 -1.87 16.84 7.01
C LYS A 137 -1.43 18.23 6.60
N SER A 138 -0.25 18.68 7.02
CA SER A 138 0.29 19.99 6.61
C SER A 138 0.62 20.07 5.11
N LYS A 139 1.08 18.96 4.52
CA LYS A 139 1.43 18.86 3.09
C LYS A 139 0.22 18.60 2.18
N ALA A 140 -0.84 18.02 2.72
CA ALA A 140 -2.09 17.68 2.03
C ALA A 140 -3.27 18.47 2.61
N SER A 141 -3.09 19.79 2.82
CA SER A 141 -4.10 20.68 3.38
C SER A 141 -5.20 21.01 2.36
N VAL A 142 -5.94 19.98 1.96
CA VAL A 142 -7.06 20.05 1.02
C VAL A 142 -8.29 19.37 1.63
N GLU A 143 -9.47 19.77 1.16
CA GLU A 143 -10.73 19.15 1.56
C GLU A 143 -10.72 17.63 1.29
N GLY A 144 -11.31 16.84 2.21
CA GLY A 144 -11.36 15.37 2.13
C GLY A 144 -10.17 14.65 2.74
N PHE A 145 -9.17 15.37 3.31
CA PHE A 145 -8.08 14.73 4.07
C PHE A 145 -8.61 13.88 5.24
N GLU A 146 -9.65 14.36 5.91
CA GLU A 146 -10.25 13.68 7.07
C GLU A 146 -10.91 12.33 6.70
N ASP A 147 -11.13 12.05 5.42
CA ASP A 147 -11.61 10.75 4.96
C ASP A 147 -10.53 9.66 5.03
N TYR A 148 -9.26 10.05 5.12
CA TYR A 148 -8.16 9.10 5.24
C TYR A 148 -7.97 8.71 6.69
N ILE A 149 -7.93 7.40 6.93
CA ILE A 149 -7.76 6.83 8.26
C ILE A 149 -6.29 6.41 8.42
N PRO A 150 -5.56 6.95 9.42
CA PRO A 150 -4.22 6.48 9.72
C PRO A 150 -4.24 5.12 10.43
N PRO A 151 -3.13 4.37 10.46
CA PRO A 151 -3.09 3.02 11.01
C PRO A 151 -3.51 2.96 12.49
N TYR A 152 -3.13 3.96 13.30
CA TYR A 152 -3.46 4.04 14.72
C TYR A 152 -4.91 4.45 15.03
N LYS A 153 -5.69 4.88 14.02
CA LYS A 153 -7.13 5.13 14.16
C LYS A 153 -7.98 4.07 13.47
N ASN A 154 -7.35 3.05 12.89
CA ASN A 154 -8.04 1.99 12.19
C ASN A 154 -8.54 0.93 13.17
N LEU A 155 -9.66 1.21 13.84
CA LEU A 155 -10.24 0.32 14.86
C LEU A 155 -10.57 -1.08 14.32
N GLY A 156 -11.00 -1.19 13.06
CA GLY A 156 -11.25 -2.48 12.42
C GLY A 156 -9.97 -3.33 12.34
N ALA A 157 -8.87 -2.74 11.87
CA ALA A 157 -7.59 -3.44 11.81
C ALA A 157 -7.05 -3.79 13.20
N ILE A 158 -7.18 -2.86 14.17
CA ILE A 158 -6.76 -3.09 15.55
C ILE A 158 -7.56 -4.24 16.17
N PHE A 159 -8.88 -4.26 15.96
CA PHE A 159 -9.76 -5.32 16.46
C PHE A 159 -9.42 -6.68 15.85
N ILE A 160 -9.29 -6.77 14.52
CA ILE A 160 -8.96 -8.03 13.83
C ILE A 160 -7.63 -8.59 14.33
N LYS A 161 -6.59 -7.75 14.42
CA LYS A 161 -5.28 -8.17 14.93
C LYS A 161 -5.34 -8.61 16.40
N ALA A 162 -6.05 -7.86 17.24
CA ALA A 162 -6.20 -8.19 18.65
C ALA A 162 -6.97 -9.51 18.83
N TYR A 163 -8.03 -9.72 18.04
CA TYR A 163 -8.83 -10.93 18.04
C TYR A 163 -8.01 -12.15 17.61
N LYS A 164 -7.30 -12.07 16.47
CA LYS A 164 -6.39 -13.13 16.00
C LYS A 164 -5.33 -13.47 17.05
N LYS A 165 -4.69 -12.46 17.64
CA LYS A 165 -3.72 -12.65 18.72
C LYS A 165 -4.33 -13.30 19.97
N SER A 166 -5.59 -13.00 20.29
CA SER A 166 -6.29 -13.61 21.43
C SER A 166 -6.79 -15.02 21.17
N MET A 167 -7.13 -15.33 19.92
CA MET A 167 -7.57 -16.66 19.48
C MET A 167 -6.41 -17.60 19.19
N GLY A 168 -5.18 -17.07 19.03
CA GLY A 168 -3.93 -17.82 19.02
C GLY A 168 -3.88 -18.96 18.02
N ASP A 169 -3.51 -18.67 16.76
CA ASP A 169 -2.99 -19.67 15.80
C ASP A 169 -3.65 -21.08 15.86
N GLU A 170 -4.98 -21.18 15.84
CA GLU A 170 -5.70 -22.46 15.70
C GLU A 170 -5.73 -22.98 14.24
N GLU A 171 -4.78 -22.59 13.40
CA GLU A 171 -4.54 -23.22 12.09
C GLU A 171 -3.04 -23.35 11.81
N THR A 172 -2.41 -24.38 12.35
CA THR A 172 -1.31 -25.13 11.71
C THR A 172 -1.04 -26.42 12.49
N ASP A 173 -1.76 -27.48 12.14
CA ASP A 173 -1.21 -28.82 11.96
C ASP A 173 -2.29 -29.70 11.29
N GLY A 174 -2.21 -29.78 9.96
CA GLY A 174 -3.01 -30.64 9.09
C GLY A 174 -2.28 -30.88 7.78
#